data_AF-A0A0C3G1T0-F1
#
_entry.id   AF-A0A0C3G1T0-F1
#
_cell.length_a   1.000
_cell.length_b   1.000
_cell.length_c   1.000
_cell.angle_alpha   90.00
_cell.angle_beta   90.00
_cell.angle_gamma   90.00
#
_symmetry.space_group_name_H-M   'P 1'
#
loop_
_entity.id
_entity.type
_entity.pdbx_description
1 polymer ?
#
loop_
_entity_poly.entity_id
_entity_poly.type
_entity_poly.pdbx_seq_one_letter_code
_entity_poly.pdbx_strand_id
1 'polypeptide(L)'
;MNYFLFLTLIFVSLQFWPEITAYDLVRDYSGQNFFEGWDFYGYWDNLTLGDVWWLDEADAMSQGLAYINGASNAIIKVDNASNVEMNDKRNSVRITSQDAYGLGSLWIIDLLHLPYGCSVWPAFWSKGPLWPNDGEIDIIEAINVMPNNQMALHTTAGCMHAAGVSETGIEGGADCSTAAGCIVSETSPNSFESGFALMGGGVFACQFDVAGVFMWFWSRPNIPASIISANSTSPMDISQWGTPSASYPSVTCNMSEFFTAQNLVLDITLCGDWAGLGAVYNATCGASGPTGLCYNDNVVGPGSPKYDNAYFEVSYVRAYTTPNPPATSAADPTSTTSSGSAMTTSTITEAGGMGGPTEVITAAPTGTSATVSSSVNGVAGLVPGRFVGGWGGLLCAAGAGAVTVLGGV
;
A
#
# COMPACT_ATOMS: atom_id res chain seq x y z
N MET A 1 -35.80 -70.63 -27.73
CA MET A 1 -34.60 -69.96 -27.15
C MET A 1 -34.55 -68.56 -27.72
N ASN A 2 -35.16 -67.60 -27.03
CA ASN A 2 -35.17 -66.18 -27.43
C ASN A 2 -34.12 -65.45 -26.57
N TYR A 3 -33.04 -64.99 -27.18
CA TYR A 3 -32.08 -64.09 -26.55
C TYR A 3 -32.53 -62.66 -26.80
N PHE A 4 -33.01 -61.99 -25.75
CA PHE A 4 -33.23 -60.55 -25.74
C PHE A 4 -31.90 -59.85 -25.43
N LEU A 5 -31.39 -59.10 -26.41
CA LEU A 5 -30.21 -58.24 -26.27
C LEU A 5 -30.67 -56.92 -25.64
N PHE A 6 -30.34 -56.67 -24.38
CA PHE A 6 -30.56 -55.36 -23.74
C PHE A 6 -29.41 -54.42 -24.14
N LEU A 7 -29.71 -53.42 -24.96
CA LEU A 7 -28.81 -52.32 -25.28
C LEU A 7 -28.96 -51.25 -24.20
N THR A 8 -28.00 -51.15 -23.30
CA THR A 8 -27.97 -50.08 -22.28
C THR A 8 -27.43 -48.80 -22.93
N LEU A 9 -28.32 -47.86 -23.27
CA LEU A 9 -27.93 -46.51 -23.67
C LEU A 9 -27.42 -45.74 -22.44
N ILE A 10 -26.10 -45.54 -22.36
CA ILE A 10 -25.49 -44.61 -21.40
C ILE A 10 -25.72 -43.20 -21.94
N PHE A 11 -26.67 -42.47 -21.35
CA PHE A 11 -26.80 -41.04 -21.55
C PHE A 11 -25.67 -40.35 -20.76
N VAL A 12 -24.59 -39.99 -21.44
CA VAL A 12 -23.61 -39.04 -20.90
C VAL A 12 -24.26 -37.66 -20.96
N SER A 13 -24.80 -37.19 -19.84
CA SER A 13 -25.19 -35.80 -19.68
C SER A 13 -23.93 -34.94 -19.66
N LEU A 14 -23.55 -34.39 -20.83
CA LEU A 14 -22.62 -33.27 -20.91
C LEU A 14 -23.28 -32.10 -20.17
N GLN A 15 -22.93 -31.91 -18.91
CA GLN A 15 -23.21 -30.67 -18.21
C GLN A 15 -22.27 -29.62 -18.81
N PHE A 16 -22.78 -28.82 -19.74
CA PHE A 16 -22.14 -27.57 -20.13
C PHE A 16 -22.38 -26.61 -18.97
N TRP A 17 -21.38 -26.48 -18.10
CA TRP A 17 -21.30 -25.34 -17.21
C TRP A 17 -20.92 -24.17 -18.14
N PRO A 18 -21.70 -23.08 -18.22
CA PRO A 18 -21.23 -21.90 -18.91
C PRO A 18 -20.00 -21.42 -18.15
N GLU A 19 -18.81 -21.68 -18.67
CA GLU A 19 -17.64 -20.93 -18.24
C GLU A 19 -17.92 -19.48 -18.61
N ILE A 20 -18.10 -18.63 -17.59
CA ILE A 20 -18.14 -17.19 -17.78
C ILE A 20 -16.71 -16.81 -18.13
N THR A 21 -16.40 -16.75 -19.42
CA THR A 21 -15.07 -16.39 -19.92
C THR A 21 -14.94 -14.90 -20.21
N ALA A 22 -16.02 -14.12 -20.07
CA ALA A 22 -16.03 -12.68 -20.37
C ALA A 22 -16.58 -11.88 -19.18
N TYR A 23 -15.84 -10.84 -18.78
CA TYR A 23 -16.28 -9.83 -17.82
C TYR A 23 -16.71 -8.56 -18.56
N ASP A 24 -17.76 -7.91 -18.09
CA ASP A 24 -18.25 -6.64 -18.63
C ASP A 24 -17.62 -5.48 -17.86
N LEU A 25 -17.15 -4.46 -18.59
CA LEU A 25 -16.57 -3.27 -17.99
C LEU A 25 -17.61 -2.51 -17.16
N VAL A 26 -17.27 -2.16 -15.93
CA VAL A 26 -18.11 -1.34 -15.04
C VAL A 26 -17.54 0.05 -14.81
N ARG A 27 -16.21 0.19 -14.76
CA ARG A 27 -15.52 1.48 -14.58
C ARG A 27 -14.21 1.53 -15.37
N ASP A 28 -13.96 2.69 -15.95
CA ASP A 28 -12.71 3.07 -16.60
C ASP A 28 -12.22 4.38 -15.97
N TYR A 29 -11.16 4.29 -15.17
CA TYR A 29 -10.42 5.44 -14.65
C TYR A 29 -9.24 5.65 -15.58
N SER A 30 -9.37 6.57 -16.54
CA SER A 30 -8.32 6.84 -17.53
C SER A 30 -8.38 8.27 -18.06
N GLY A 31 -7.26 8.72 -18.66
CA GLY A 31 -7.19 10.01 -19.34
C GLY A 31 -7.47 11.20 -18.42
N GLN A 32 -8.10 12.22 -18.98
CA GLN A 32 -8.42 13.46 -18.26
C GLN A 32 -9.33 13.25 -17.05
N ASN A 33 -10.08 12.15 -17.03
CA ASN A 33 -11.08 11.85 -16.03
C ASN A 33 -10.58 10.81 -15.01
N PHE A 34 -9.29 10.47 -15.02
CA PHE A 34 -8.75 9.43 -14.13
C PHE A 34 -9.11 9.68 -12.66
N PHE A 35 -9.00 10.93 -12.19
CA PHE A 35 -9.28 11.32 -10.80
C PHE A 35 -10.78 11.49 -10.50
N GLU A 36 -11.67 11.38 -11.50
CA GLU A 36 -13.10 11.33 -11.24
C GLU A 36 -13.47 9.99 -10.59
N GLY A 37 -14.23 10.03 -9.49
CA GLY A 37 -14.63 8.82 -8.76
C GLY A 37 -13.61 8.34 -7.73
N TRP A 38 -12.71 9.21 -7.29
CA TRP A 38 -11.76 8.95 -6.20
C TRP A 38 -11.90 9.99 -5.08
N ASP A 39 -11.78 9.54 -3.84
CA ASP A 39 -11.69 10.40 -2.66
C ASP A 39 -10.23 10.54 -2.22
N PHE A 40 -9.76 11.77 -2.05
CA PHE A 40 -8.43 12.08 -1.51
C PHE A 40 -8.47 12.11 0.02
N TYR A 41 -7.47 11.50 0.66
CA TYR A 41 -7.53 11.24 2.10
C TYR A 41 -7.49 12.49 2.98
N GLY A 42 -6.66 13.49 2.66
CA GLY A 42 -6.64 14.78 3.36
C GLY A 42 -6.26 14.73 4.85
N TYR A 43 -5.39 13.79 5.25
CA TYR A 43 -5.02 13.58 6.65
C TYR A 43 -3.61 12.98 6.80
N TRP A 44 -3.04 13.05 8.00
CA TRP A 44 -1.78 12.33 8.27
C TRP A 44 -1.99 10.82 8.23
N ASP A 45 -0.92 10.07 7.99
CA ASP A 45 -1.00 8.60 7.98
C ASP A 45 -1.18 8.02 9.39
N ASN A 46 -2.44 7.93 9.81
CA ASN A 46 -2.87 7.29 11.04
C ASN A 46 -3.20 5.81 10.87
N LEU A 47 -2.87 5.22 9.71
CA LEU A 47 -3.24 3.86 9.34
C LEU A 47 -2.05 2.91 9.46
N THR A 48 -0.89 3.32 8.92
CA THR A 48 0.38 2.55 9.01
C THR A 48 1.51 3.38 9.65
N LEU A 49 1.13 4.50 10.27
CA LEU A 49 2.01 5.41 11.00
C LEU A 49 3.17 5.96 10.15
N GLY A 50 2.95 6.09 8.85
CA GLY A 50 3.91 6.67 7.92
C GLY A 50 4.25 8.14 8.19
N ASP A 51 5.41 8.54 7.69
CA ASP A 51 5.95 9.90 7.79
C ASP A 51 5.46 10.82 6.66
N VAL A 52 4.16 10.68 6.34
CA VAL A 52 3.49 11.45 5.28
C VAL A 52 2.28 12.22 5.78
N TRP A 53 2.06 13.37 5.14
CA TRP A 53 0.79 14.08 5.17
C TRP A 53 0.10 13.85 3.81
N TRP A 54 -1.02 13.13 3.83
CA TRP A 54 -1.80 12.90 2.62
C TRP A 54 -2.63 14.15 2.31
N LEU A 55 -2.39 14.76 1.16
CA LEU A 55 -3.11 15.96 0.77
C LEU A 55 -4.56 15.65 0.39
N ASP A 56 -5.41 16.67 0.53
CA ASP A 56 -6.70 16.68 -0.15
C ASP A 56 -6.52 16.93 -1.66
N GLU A 57 -7.60 16.82 -2.42
CA GLU A 57 -7.55 16.94 -3.88
C GLU A 57 -7.01 18.30 -4.35
N ALA A 58 -7.47 19.39 -3.73
CA ALA A 58 -7.12 20.74 -4.14
C ALA A 58 -5.63 21.02 -3.90
N ASP A 59 -5.12 20.62 -2.74
CA ASP A 59 -3.70 20.75 -2.41
C ASP A 59 -2.83 19.80 -3.23
N ALA A 60 -3.26 18.56 -3.45
CA ALA A 60 -2.52 17.59 -4.27
C ALA A 60 -2.36 18.08 -5.71
N MET A 61 -3.41 18.64 -6.30
CA MET A 61 -3.36 19.19 -7.66
C MET A 61 -2.54 20.49 -7.72
N SER A 62 -2.74 21.41 -6.77
CA SER A 62 -2.03 22.70 -6.79
C SER A 62 -0.53 22.57 -6.53
N GLN A 63 -0.12 21.57 -5.74
CA GLN A 63 1.28 21.23 -5.49
C GLN A 63 1.87 20.31 -6.57
N GLY A 64 1.08 19.85 -7.55
CA GLY A 64 1.55 18.99 -8.63
C GLY A 64 1.90 17.56 -8.17
N LEU A 65 1.26 17.09 -7.09
CA LEU A 65 1.42 15.73 -6.58
C LEU A 65 0.37 14.75 -7.15
N ALA A 66 -0.74 15.27 -7.68
CA ALA A 66 -1.71 14.53 -8.47
C ALA A 66 -2.09 15.33 -9.73
N TYR A 67 -1.84 14.80 -10.93
CA TYR A 67 -2.18 15.49 -12.18
C TYR A 67 -2.18 14.53 -13.39
N ILE A 68 -2.71 14.98 -14.53
CA ILE A 68 -2.63 14.25 -15.80
C ILE A 68 -1.46 14.80 -16.63
N ASN A 69 -0.55 13.92 -17.03
CA ASN A 69 0.62 14.30 -17.83
C ASN A 69 0.28 14.50 -19.31
N GLY A 70 1.26 14.93 -20.10
CA GLY A 70 1.08 15.18 -21.55
C GLY A 70 0.73 13.94 -22.40
N ALA A 71 0.91 12.73 -21.85
CA ALA A 71 0.53 11.46 -22.48
C ALA A 71 -0.89 11.01 -22.07
N SER A 72 -1.62 11.82 -21.30
CA SER A 72 -2.92 11.47 -20.71
C SER A 72 -2.85 10.37 -19.63
N ASN A 73 -1.68 10.19 -19.01
CA ASN A 73 -1.51 9.28 -17.88
C ASN A 73 -1.66 10.05 -16.57
N ALA A 74 -2.24 9.41 -15.56
CA ALA A 74 -2.31 9.96 -14.22
C ALA A 74 -0.98 9.81 -13.49
N ILE A 75 -0.51 10.90 -12.89
CA ILE A 75 0.66 10.95 -12.03
C ILE A 75 0.19 11.15 -10.59
N ILE A 76 0.64 10.27 -9.70
CA ILE A 76 0.45 10.36 -8.25
C ILE A 76 1.84 10.24 -7.63
N LYS A 77 2.30 11.23 -6.86
CA LYS A 77 3.69 11.28 -6.41
C LYS A 77 3.88 11.86 -5.02
N VAL A 78 5.01 11.50 -4.42
CA VAL A 78 5.55 12.14 -3.22
C VAL A 78 6.13 13.51 -3.59
N ASP A 79 6.03 14.48 -2.68
CA ASP A 79 6.69 15.77 -2.82
C ASP A 79 8.21 15.62 -2.90
N ASN A 80 8.75 15.88 -4.08
CA ASN A 80 10.18 15.87 -4.38
C ASN A 80 10.78 17.28 -4.53
N ALA A 81 10.03 18.34 -4.23
CA ALA A 81 10.46 19.72 -4.45
C ALA A 81 10.76 20.48 -3.14
N SER A 82 9.97 20.24 -2.09
CA SER A 82 10.12 20.97 -0.83
C SER A 82 11.27 20.44 0.04
N ASN A 83 11.70 21.28 0.98
CA ASN A 83 12.53 20.88 2.10
C ASN A 83 11.66 20.67 3.35
N VAL A 84 11.71 19.48 3.95
CA VAL A 84 10.96 19.13 5.16
C VAL A 84 11.81 19.36 6.40
N GLU A 85 11.29 20.09 7.39
CA GLU A 85 11.98 20.32 8.67
C GLU A 85 11.82 19.13 9.62
N MET A 86 12.66 19.08 10.66
CA MET A 86 12.55 18.06 11.69
C MET A 86 11.22 18.18 12.43
N ASN A 87 10.53 17.05 12.63
CA ASN A 87 9.18 16.90 13.19
C ASN A 87 8.02 17.21 12.24
N ASP A 88 8.29 17.58 10.99
CA ASP A 88 7.27 17.70 9.94
C ASP A 88 7.19 16.43 9.09
N LYS A 89 6.06 16.25 8.39
CA LYS A 89 5.82 15.13 7.49
C LYS A 89 5.97 15.58 6.03
N ARG A 90 6.28 14.64 5.13
CA ARG A 90 6.37 14.93 3.69
C ARG A 90 5.01 14.77 3.03
N ASN A 91 4.65 15.67 2.14
CA ASN A 91 3.38 15.56 1.42
C ASN A 91 3.40 14.40 0.43
N SER A 92 2.29 13.66 0.39
CA SER A 92 2.04 12.57 -0.55
C SER A 92 0.54 12.49 -0.85
N VAL A 93 0.12 11.51 -1.65
CA VAL A 93 -1.28 11.34 -2.07
C VAL A 93 -1.76 9.91 -1.83
N ARG A 94 -2.89 9.79 -1.14
CA ARG A 94 -3.69 8.57 -1.00
C ARG A 94 -5.06 8.85 -1.58
N ILE A 95 -5.48 8.01 -2.52
CA ILE A 95 -6.82 8.06 -3.10
C ILE A 95 -7.54 6.72 -2.90
N THR A 96 -8.86 6.77 -2.71
CA THR A 96 -9.72 5.59 -2.55
C THR A 96 -10.91 5.71 -3.51
N SER A 97 -11.23 4.65 -4.26
CA SER A 97 -12.33 4.69 -5.22
C SER A 97 -13.66 4.90 -4.49
N GLN A 98 -14.54 5.71 -5.05
CA GLN A 98 -15.90 5.90 -4.53
C GLN A 98 -16.77 4.65 -4.74
N ASP A 99 -16.55 3.93 -5.85
CA ASP A 99 -17.20 2.65 -6.09
C ASP A 99 -16.54 1.54 -5.26
N ALA A 100 -17.36 0.62 -4.76
CA ALA A 100 -16.95 -0.62 -4.12
C ALA A 100 -17.34 -1.82 -4.99
N TYR A 101 -16.46 -2.81 -5.05
CA TYR A 101 -16.53 -3.93 -5.98
C TYR A 101 -16.71 -5.25 -5.23
N GLY A 102 -17.82 -5.94 -5.48
CA GLY A 102 -18.14 -7.22 -4.84
C GLY A 102 -17.46 -8.43 -5.50
N LEU A 103 -17.77 -9.62 -5.00
CA LEU A 103 -17.34 -10.87 -5.62
C LEU A 103 -17.83 -10.97 -7.08
N GLY A 104 -17.00 -11.56 -7.94
CA GLY A 104 -17.20 -11.58 -9.38
C GLY A 104 -16.64 -10.32 -10.06
N SER A 105 -15.67 -9.66 -9.43
CA SER A 105 -14.98 -8.48 -9.98
C SER A 105 -13.63 -8.85 -10.55
N LEU A 106 -13.20 -8.08 -11.54
CA LEU A 106 -11.87 -8.12 -12.12
C LEU A 106 -11.33 -6.70 -12.20
N TRP A 107 -10.17 -6.46 -11.60
CA TRP A 107 -9.49 -5.17 -11.65
C TRP A 107 -8.21 -5.28 -12.45
N ILE A 108 -7.95 -4.31 -13.32
CA ILE A 108 -6.75 -4.23 -14.14
C ILE A 108 -6.16 -2.83 -13.99
N ILE A 109 -4.87 -2.76 -13.69
CA ILE A 109 -4.12 -1.51 -13.68
C ILE A 109 -2.94 -1.61 -14.65
N ASP A 110 -2.86 -0.63 -15.55
CA ASP A 110 -1.76 -0.50 -16.51
C ASP A 110 -0.88 0.68 -16.09
N LEU A 111 0.40 0.43 -15.82
CA LEU A 111 1.35 1.44 -15.36
C LEU A 111 2.62 1.47 -16.22
N LEU A 112 3.21 2.65 -16.30
CA LEU A 112 4.51 2.91 -16.93
C LEU A 112 5.62 3.06 -15.89
N HIS A 113 5.27 3.48 -14.68
CA HIS A 113 6.19 3.69 -13.56
C HIS A 113 5.54 3.32 -12.23
N LEU A 114 6.30 2.69 -11.33
CA LEU A 114 5.95 2.43 -9.94
C LEU A 114 6.86 3.25 -9.02
N PRO A 115 6.36 3.79 -7.90
CA PRO A 115 7.21 4.49 -6.94
C PRO A 115 8.26 3.55 -6.36
N TYR A 116 9.49 4.02 -6.14
CA TYR A 116 10.49 3.26 -5.38
C TYR A 116 11.55 4.18 -4.80
N GLY A 117 12.33 3.66 -3.86
CA GLY A 117 13.43 4.36 -3.22
C GLY A 117 13.44 4.15 -1.71
N CYS A 118 14.54 4.49 -1.06
CA CYS A 118 14.62 4.38 0.40
C CYS A 118 13.50 5.18 1.08
N SER A 119 12.90 4.59 2.12
CA SER A 119 11.66 5.00 2.80
C SER A 119 10.35 4.80 2.05
N VAL A 120 10.35 4.63 0.72
CA VAL A 120 9.12 4.62 -0.08
C VAL A 120 8.37 3.31 0.12
N TRP A 121 7.06 3.41 0.38
CA TRP A 121 6.14 2.28 0.50
C TRP A 121 4.88 2.58 -0.33
N PRO A 122 4.86 2.19 -1.60
CA PRO A 122 3.70 2.38 -2.45
C PRO A 122 2.78 1.16 -2.43
N ALA A 123 1.50 1.41 -2.62
CA ALA A 123 0.50 0.37 -2.72
C ALA A 123 -0.57 0.65 -3.80
N PHE A 124 -0.91 -0.38 -4.57
CA PHE A 124 -2.21 -0.51 -5.23
C PHE A 124 -2.91 -1.73 -4.64
N TRP A 125 -4.01 -1.50 -3.93
CA TRP A 125 -4.64 -2.51 -3.10
C TRP A 125 -6.14 -2.26 -3.01
N SER A 126 -6.83 -3.11 -2.26
CA SER A 126 -8.25 -2.94 -2.00
C SER A 126 -8.60 -3.25 -0.56
N LYS A 127 -9.65 -2.61 -0.04
CA LYS A 127 -10.13 -2.82 1.34
C LYS A 127 -11.64 -2.80 1.44
N GLY A 128 -12.17 -3.56 2.39
CA GLY A 128 -13.56 -3.45 2.81
C GLY A 128 -13.83 -2.19 3.67
N PRO A 129 -15.10 -1.87 3.95
CA PRO A 129 -15.47 -0.66 4.67
C PRO A 129 -14.99 -0.66 6.13
N LEU A 130 -15.03 -1.80 6.83
CA LEU A 130 -14.49 -1.97 8.18
C LEU A 130 -13.09 -2.58 8.14
N TRP A 131 -12.12 -1.84 7.61
CA TRP A 131 -10.72 -2.26 7.59
C TRP A 131 -10.12 -2.34 9.01
N PRO A 132 -9.39 -3.42 9.37
CA PRO A 132 -8.96 -4.54 8.51
C PRO A 132 -9.90 -5.76 8.52
N ASN A 133 -11.03 -5.70 9.23
CA ASN A 133 -11.90 -6.86 9.46
C ASN A 133 -12.70 -7.33 8.25
N ASP A 134 -12.90 -6.46 7.26
CA ASP A 134 -13.64 -6.77 6.03
C ASP A 134 -12.75 -7.18 4.85
N GLY A 135 -11.51 -7.58 5.17
CA GLY A 135 -10.52 -8.05 4.21
C GLY A 135 -9.75 -6.92 3.52
N GLU A 136 -8.55 -7.28 3.08
CA GLU A 136 -7.63 -6.45 2.30
C GLU A 136 -6.88 -7.32 1.28
N ILE A 137 -6.68 -6.78 0.07
CA ILE A 137 -6.02 -7.44 -1.05
C ILE A 137 -4.94 -6.52 -1.60
N ASP A 138 -3.68 -6.90 -1.39
CA ASP A 138 -2.51 -6.14 -1.84
C ASP A 138 -2.04 -6.67 -3.18
N ILE A 139 -2.28 -5.90 -4.23
CA ILE A 139 -2.03 -6.29 -5.62
C ILE A 139 -0.63 -5.84 -6.03
N ILE A 140 -0.28 -4.61 -5.69
CA ILE A 140 1.05 -4.05 -5.82
C ILE A 140 1.43 -3.52 -4.45
N GLU A 141 2.43 -4.10 -3.81
CA GLU A 141 2.97 -3.59 -2.56
C GLU A 141 4.45 -3.97 -2.43
N ALA A 142 5.25 -3.00 -2.02
CA ALA A 142 6.67 -3.21 -1.74
C ALA A 142 7.16 -2.07 -0.87
N ILE A 143 8.39 -2.19 -0.39
CA ILE A 143 9.02 -1.15 0.42
C ILE A 143 10.46 -0.91 0.00
N ASN A 144 10.95 0.29 0.28
CA ASN A 144 12.33 0.69 0.08
C ASN A 144 12.79 0.39 -1.37
N VAL A 145 13.82 -0.43 -1.51
CA VAL A 145 14.38 -0.88 -2.80
C VAL A 145 14.25 -2.39 -2.97
N MET A 146 13.12 -2.96 -2.53
CA MET A 146 12.77 -4.34 -2.86
C MET A 146 12.83 -4.55 -4.38
N PRO A 147 13.42 -5.64 -4.87
CA PRO A 147 13.61 -5.85 -6.31
C PRO A 147 12.34 -6.34 -7.03
N ASN A 148 11.38 -6.89 -6.29
CA ASN A 148 10.19 -7.53 -6.82
C ASN A 148 8.96 -7.12 -6.02
N ASN A 149 7.79 -7.18 -6.67
CA ASN A 149 6.51 -6.92 -6.03
C ASN A 149 6.17 -8.00 -4.99
N GLN A 150 5.44 -7.62 -3.95
CA GLN A 150 4.79 -8.53 -3.01
C GLN A 150 3.28 -8.45 -3.20
N MET A 151 2.60 -9.60 -3.21
CA MET A 151 1.15 -9.69 -3.13
C MET A 151 0.76 -10.33 -1.81
N ALA A 152 -0.35 -9.90 -1.22
CA ALA A 152 -0.83 -10.44 0.05
C ALA A 152 -2.34 -10.38 0.16
N LEU A 153 -2.88 -11.22 1.05
CA LEU A 153 -4.21 -11.04 1.63
C LEU A 153 -4.10 -10.84 3.13
N HIS A 154 -4.96 -9.96 3.65
CA HIS A 154 -5.14 -9.73 5.08
C HIS A 154 -6.59 -9.98 5.46
N THR A 155 -6.81 -10.80 6.50
CA THR A 155 -8.15 -11.18 6.96
C THR A 155 -8.18 -11.35 8.48
N THR A 156 -9.37 -11.56 9.03
CA THR A 156 -9.48 -12.18 10.37
C THR A 156 -8.99 -13.65 10.35
N ALA A 157 -8.77 -14.24 11.52
CA ALA A 157 -8.30 -15.63 11.65
C ALA A 157 -9.19 -16.65 10.93
N GLY A 158 -8.58 -17.58 10.20
CA GLY A 158 -9.25 -18.72 9.55
C GLY A 158 -9.07 -18.81 8.03
N CYS A 159 -8.52 -17.77 7.39
CA CYS A 159 -8.12 -17.79 5.99
C CYS A 159 -6.62 -18.12 5.88
N MET A 160 -6.29 -19.07 5.00
CA MET A 160 -4.92 -19.48 4.73
C MET A 160 -4.67 -19.55 3.22
N HIS A 161 -3.45 -19.24 2.78
CA HIS A 161 -2.95 -19.66 1.48
C HIS A 161 -2.84 -21.19 1.43
N ALA A 162 -3.35 -21.81 0.36
CA ALA A 162 -3.41 -23.26 0.25
C ALA A 162 -2.07 -23.84 -0.24
N ALA A 163 -1.63 -24.94 0.37
CA ALA A 163 -0.43 -25.64 -0.11
C ALA A 163 -0.65 -26.26 -1.50
N GLY A 164 0.37 -26.18 -2.36
CA GLY A 164 0.39 -26.85 -3.67
C GLY A 164 -0.53 -26.22 -4.72
N VAL A 165 -0.90 -24.95 -4.56
CA VAL A 165 -1.60 -24.18 -5.59
C VAL A 165 -0.73 -23.94 -6.82
N SER A 166 -1.38 -23.76 -7.97
CA SER A 166 -0.69 -23.37 -9.19
C SER A 166 -0.50 -21.85 -9.19
N GLU A 167 0.72 -21.41 -8.98
CA GLU A 167 1.15 -20.01 -9.05
C GLU A 167 2.61 -19.92 -9.53
N THR A 168 3.03 -18.76 -10.07
CA THR A 168 4.42 -18.53 -10.50
C THR A 168 5.27 -17.79 -9.46
N GLY A 169 4.63 -17.19 -8.46
CA GLY A 169 5.27 -16.57 -7.31
C GLY A 169 5.80 -17.58 -6.29
N ILE A 170 6.39 -17.06 -5.21
CA ILE A 170 6.89 -17.86 -4.09
C ILE A 170 6.12 -17.47 -2.84
N GLU A 171 5.41 -18.43 -2.24
CA GLU A 171 4.77 -18.27 -0.94
C GLU A 171 5.80 -17.92 0.15
N GLY A 172 5.54 -16.82 0.87
CA GLY A 172 6.37 -16.31 1.95
C GLY A 172 5.70 -16.34 3.33
N GLY A 173 4.42 -16.70 3.38
CA GLY A 173 3.66 -16.92 4.60
C GLY A 173 2.22 -17.34 4.28
N ALA A 174 1.72 -18.37 4.96
CA ALA A 174 0.42 -18.94 4.63
C ALA A 174 -0.76 -18.35 5.42
N ASP A 175 -0.55 -17.75 6.60
CA ASP A 175 -1.63 -17.29 7.48
C ASP A 175 -1.99 -15.83 7.22
N CYS A 176 -3.18 -15.62 6.64
CA CYS A 176 -3.67 -14.31 6.21
C CYS A 176 -4.09 -13.42 7.39
N SER A 177 -4.11 -13.95 8.61
CA SER A 177 -4.45 -13.18 9.82
C SER A 177 -3.26 -12.65 10.60
N THR A 178 -2.04 -12.97 10.15
CA THR A 178 -0.83 -12.40 10.72
C THR A 178 -0.67 -10.94 10.28
N ALA A 179 0.18 -10.17 10.99
CA ALA A 179 0.47 -8.79 10.62
C ALA A 179 1.03 -8.64 9.20
N ALA A 180 1.70 -9.68 8.69
CA ALA A 180 2.26 -9.70 7.35
C ALA A 180 1.26 -10.20 6.29
N GLY A 181 0.09 -10.70 6.70
CA GLY A 181 -0.84 -11.38 5.81
C GLY A 181 -0.27 -12.69 5.26
N CYS A 182 -0.95 -13.26 4.27
CA CYS A 182 -0.46 -14.42 3.55
C CYS A 182 0.17 -14.00 2.23
N ILE A 183 1.50 -14.07 2.18
CA ILE A 183 2.32 -13.41 1.18
C ILE A 183 2.67 -14.36 0.04
N VAL A 184 2.63 -13.83 -1.18
CA VAL A 184 3.30 -14.41 -2.35
C VAL A 184 4.22 -13.36 -2.97
N SER A 185 5.52 -13.64 -3.00
CA SER A 185 6.51 -12.79 -3.68
C SER A 185 6.52 -13.05 -5.19
N GLU A 186 6.47 -11.99 -5.99
CA GLU A 186 6.62 -12.08 -7.44
C GLU A 186 8.06 -12.48 -7.81
N THR A 187 8.23 -13.31 -8.83
CA THR A 187 9.53 -13.81 -9.27
C THR A 187 10.05 -13.11 -10.53
N SER A 188 9.17 -12.42 -11.26
CA SER A 188 9.55 -11.65 -12.44
C SER A 188 10.47 -10.49 -12.05
N PRO A 189 11.69 -10.40 -12.63
CA PRO A 189 12.76 -9.48 -12.20
C PRO A 189 12.45 -8.00 -12.44
N ASN A 190 11.37 -7.69 -13.13
CA ASN A 190 10.97 -6.34 -13.50
C ASN A 190 9.51 -6.05 -13.10
N SER A 191 9.06 -6.71 -12.03
CA SER A 191 7.76 -6.47 -11.40
C SER A 191 7.72 -5.23 -10.51
N PHE A 192 8.88 -4.71 -10.12
CA PHE A 192 8.98 -3.52 -9.28
C PHE A 192 10.29 -2.76 -9.55
N GLU A 193 10.49 -1.66 -8.83
CA GLU A 193 11.68 -0.80 -8.86
C GLU A 193 11.96 -0.25 -10.27
N SER A 194 13.19 0.17 -10.54
CA SER A 194 13.63 0.69 -11.83
C SER A 194 13.47 -0.33 -12.95
N GLY A 195 13.55 -1.63 -12.65
CA GLY A 195 13.34 -2.72 -13.62
C GLY A 195 11.98 -2.62 -14.30
N PHE A 196 10.92 -2.26 -13.55
CA PHE A 196 9.58 -2.06 -14.09
C PHE A 196 9.55 -0.98 -15.17
N ALA A 197 10.01 0.23 -14.84
CA ALA A 197 10.01 1.37 -15.77
C ALA A 197 10.95 1.16 -16.96
N LEU A 198 12.11 0.53 -16.75
CA LEU A 198 13.08 0.21 -17.81
C LEU A 198 12.50 -0.73 -18.89
N MET A 199 11.50 -1.54 -18.53
CA MET A 199 10.79 -2.41 -19.46
C MET A 199 9.55 -1.75 -20.10
N GLY A 200 9.33 -0.45 -19.88
CA GLY A 200 8.12 0.26 -20.32
C GLY A 200 6.90 -0.02 -19.44
N GLY A 201 7.15 -0.41 -18.19
CA GLY A 201 6.14 -0.77 -17.21
C GLY A 201 5.50 -2.14 -17.45
N GLY A 202 4.21 -2.24 -17.13
CA GLY A 202 3.48 -3.49 -17.18
C GLY A 202 2.04 -3.36 -16.72
N VAL A 203 1.36 -4.50 -16.64
CA VAL A 203 -0.02 -4.61 -16.21
C VAL A 203 -0.11 -5.56 -15.04
N PHE A 204 -0.84 -5.15 -14.02
CA PHE A 204 -1.31 -6.04 -12.96
C PHE A 204 -2.80 -6.26 -13.11
N ALA A 205 -3.26 -7.47 -12.82
CA ALA A 205 -4.68 -7.80 -12.76
C ALA A 205 -5.00 -8.60 -11.50
N CYS A 206 -6.19 -8.39 -10.95
CA CYS A 206 -6.70 -9.11 -9.80
C CYS A 206 -8.14 -9.56 -10.06
N GLN A 207 -8.36 -10.87 -10.05
CA GLN A 207 -9.70 -11.47 -10.05
C GLN A 207 -10.13 -11.66 -8.60
N PHE A 208 -11.23 -11.04 -8.20
CA PHE A 208 -11.87 -11.18 -6.89
C PHE A 208 -13.21 -11.88 -7.05
N ASP A 209 -13.25 -13.19 -6.80
CA ASP A 209 -14.38 -14.06 -7.11
C ASP A 209 -14.70 -15.03 -5.96
N VAL A 210 -15.88 -15.66 -5.99
CA VAL A 210 -16.24 -16.73 -5.06
C VAL A 210 -15.25 -17.91 -5.09
N ALA A 211 -14.57 -18.13 -6.23
CA ALA A 211 -13.55 -19.16 -6.38
C ALA A 211 -12.23 -18.83 -5.67
N GLY A 212 -11.97 -17.56 -5.35
CA GLY A 212 -10.72 -17.11 -4.74
C GLY A 212 -10.28 -15.72 -5.22
N VAL A 213 -9.08 -15.33 -4.76
CA VAL A 213 -8.33 -14.19 -5.30
C VAL A 213 -7.18 -14.70 -6.16
N PHE A 214 -7.06 -14.20 -7.37
CA PHE A 214 -5.98 -14.55 -8.30
C PHE A 214 -5.37 -13.28 -8.85
N MET A 215 -4.05 -13.18 -8.79
CA MET A 215 -3.33 -11.97 -9.20
C MET A 215 -2.27 -12.30 -10.25
N TRP A 216 -2.15 -11.47 -11.27
CA TRP A 216 -1.19 -11.62 -12.36
C TRP A 216 -0.36 -10.35 -12.51
N PHE A 217 0.90 -10.56 -12.88
CA PHE A 217 1.75 -9.52 -13.43
C PHE A 217 2.23 -9.91 -14.84
N TRP A 218 2.13 -8.95 -15.76
CA TRP A 218 2.83 -9.02 -17.05
C TRP A 218 3.65 -7.77 -17.27
N SER A 219 4.94 -7.97 -17.56
CA SER A 219 5.75 -6.90 -18.11
C SER A 219 5.22 -6.45 -19.47
N ARG A 220 5.48 -5.20 -19.85
CA ARG A 220 5.00 -4.61 -21.11
C ARG A 220 5.08 -5.53 -22.35
N PRO A 221 6.19 -6.23 -22.64
CA PRO A 221 6.27 -7.11 -23.82
C PRO A 221 5.43 -8.39 -23.74
N ASN A 222 4.95 -8.75 -22.54
CA ASN A 222 4.28 -10.02 -22.25
C ASN A 222 2.79 -9.86 -21.95
N ILE A 223 2.21 -8.67 -22.13
CA ILE A 223 0.80 -8.41 -21.86
C ILE A 223 -0.08 -9.27 -22.78
N PRO A 224 -1.10 -9.98 -22.26
CA PRO A 224 -2.05 -10.74 -23.06
C PRO A 224 -2.76 -9.90 -24.14
N ALA A 225 -3.03 -10.51 -25.30
CA ALA A 225 -3.69 -9.84 -26.42
C ALA A 225 -5.09 -9.30 -26.07
N SER A 226 -5.83 -9.96 -25.16
CA SER A 226 -7.13 -9.49 -24.69
C SER A 226 -7.02 -8.15 -23.96
N ILE A 227 -5.93 -7.91 -23.23
CA ILE A 227 -5.67 -6.62 -22.56
C ILE A 227 -5.18 -5.57 -23.57
N ILE A 228 -4.23 -5.93 -24.44
CA ILE A 228 -3.67 -5.00 -25.46
C ILE A 228 -4.77 -4.42 -26.37
N SER A 229 -5.74 -5.25 -26.75
CA SER A 229 -6.83 -4.85 -27.65
C SER A 229 -8.04 -4.23 -26.94
N ALA A 230 -8.07 -4.23 -25.60
CA ALA A 230 -9.19 -3.70 -24.83
C ALA A 230 -9.16 -2.17 -24.72
N ASN A 231 -10.34 -1.56 -24.84
CA ASN A 231 -10.58 -0.15 -24.56
C ASN A 231 -11.69 0.00 -23.50
N SER A 232 -12.12 1.24 -23.25
CA SER A 232 -13.15 1.60 -22.25
C SER A 232 -14.58 1.14 -22.61
N THR A 233 -14.74 0.23 -23.56
CA THR A 233 -16.02 -0.44 -23.87
C THR A 233 -15.87 -1.94 -24.13
N SER A 234 -14.64 -2.46 -24.13
CA SER A 234 -14.39 -3.88 -24.43
C SER A 234 -14.76 -4.75 -23.24
N PRO A 235 -15.36 -5.94 -23.45
CA PRO A 235 -15.38 -6.97 -22.42
C PRO A 235 -13.95 -7.52 -22.21
N MET A 236 -13.72 -8.21 -21.10
CA MET A 236 -12.43 -8.83 -20.78
C MET A 236 -12.51 -10.35 -20.78
N ASP A 237 -11.70 -10.97 -21.63
CA ASP A 237 -11.50 -12.42 -21.68
C ASP A 237 -10.18 -12.81 -20.99
N ILE A 238 -10.30 -13.65 -19.95
CA ILE A 238 -9.19 -14.11 -19.12
C ILE A 238 -8.70 -15.52 -19.47
N SER A 239 -9.33 -16.21 -20.43
CA SER A 239 -9.05 -17.62 -20.76
C SER A 239 -7.61 -17.89 -21.24
N GLN A 240 -6.91 -16.84 -21.69
CA GLN A 240 -5.54 -16.90 -22.21
C GLN A 240 -4.49 -16.27 -21.27
N TRP A 241 -4.86 -15.91 -20.04
CA TRP A 241 -3.97 -15.24 -19.09
C TRP A 241 -2.93 -16.18 -18.46
N GLY A 242 -3.20 -17.49 -18.45
CA GLY A 242 -2.30 -18.50 -17.91
C GLY A 242 -2.28 -18.52 -16.39
N THR A 243 -1.22 -19.12 -15.83
CA THR A 243 -1.04 -19.28 -14.39
C THR A 243 -0.86 -17.91 -13.71
N PRO A 244 -1.58 -17.62 -12.61
CA PRO A 244 -1.41 -16.39 -11.85
C PRO A 244 -0.06 -16.33 -11.15
N SER A 245 0.38 -15.10 -10.87
CA SER A 245 1.51 -14.82 -10.00
C SER A 245 1.24 -15.27 -8.56
N ALA A 246 0.03 -15.01 -8.05
CA ALA A 246 -0.42 -15.44 -6.73
C ALA A 246 -1.82 -16.05 -6.80
N SER A 247 -2.04 -17.15 -6.09
CA SER A 247 -3.29 -17.93 -6.16
C SER A 247 -3.83 -18.24 -4.76
N TYR A 248 -4.96 -17.63 -4.41
CA TYR A 248 -5.65 -17.81 -3.13
C TYR A 248 -7.03 -18.45 -3.34
N PRO A 249 -7.10 -19.76 -3.68
CA PRO A 249 -8.36 -20.43 -3.93
C PRO A 249 -9.21 -20.55 -2.66
N SER A 250 -10.52 -20.57 -2.81
CA SER A 250 -11.45 -20.50 -1.67
C SER A 250 -11.53 -21.74 -0.77
N VAL A 251 -10.74 -22.79 -1.08
CA VAL A 251 -10.66 -24.05 -0.32
C VAL A 251 -10.19 -23.87 1.12
N THR A 252 -9.27 -22.94 1.35
CA THR A 252 -8.71 -22.63 2.69
C THR A 252 -8.96 -21.18 3.10
N CYS A 253 -9.69 -20.42 2.29
CA CYS A 253 -10.05 -19.05 2.56
C CYS A 253 -11.42 -18.74 1.94
N ASN A 254 -12.48 -18.75 2.73
CA ASN A 254 -13.81 -18.51 2.21
C ASN A 254 -14.02 -17.02 1.87
N MET A 255 -14.02 -16.69 0.59
CA MET A 255 -14.07 -15.30 0.11
C MET A 255 -15.29 -14.53 0.63
N SER A 256 -16.46 -15.16 0.69
CA SER A 256 -17.68 -14.52 1.20
C SER A 256 -17.74 -14.37 2.72
N GLU A 257 -16.83 -15.04 3.45
CA GLU A 257 -16.71 -14.92 4.91
C GLU A 257 -15.73 -13.82 5.31
N PHE A 258 -14.61 -13.72 4.61
CA PHE A 258 -13.51 -12.82 4.98
C PHE A 258 -13.50 -11.49 4.24
N PHE A 259 -14.18 -11.39 3.08
CA PHE A 259 -14.16 -10.21 2.25
C PHE A 259 -15.58 -9.71 1.96
N THR A 260 -15.76 -8.40 2.09
CA THR A 260 -16.96 -7.70 1.60
C THR A 260 -16.65 -6.99 0.28
N ALA A 261 -17.54 -6.11 -0.20
CA ALA A 261 -17.23 -5.29 -1.37
C ALA A 261 -16.03 -4.37 -1.07
N GLN A 262 -15.06 -4.33 -1.98
CA GLN A 262 -13.78 -3.67 -1.77
C GLN A 262 -13.71 -2.33 -2.53
N ASN A 263 -13.23 -1.28 -1.88
CA ASN A 263 -12.79 -0.06 -2.56
C ASN A 263 -11.32 -0.21 -2.98
N LEU A 264 -10.98 0.26 -4.17
CA LEU A 264 -9.59 0.29 -4.65
C LEU A 264 -8.85 1.47 -4.01
N VAL A 265 -7.56 1.32 -3.72
CA VAL A 265 -6.72 2.33 -3.10
C VAL A 265 -5.39 2.43 -3.84
N LEU A 266 -4.95 3.67 -4.11
CA LEU A 266 -3.60 3.99 -4.58
C LEU A 266 -2.97 4.95 -3.57
N ASP A 267 -1.79 4.61 -3.06
CA ASP A 267 -1.08 5.48 -2.13
C ASP A 267 0.44 5.26 -2.13
N ILE A 268 1.16 6.25 -1.62
CA ILE A 268 2.62 6.21 -1.39
C ILE A 268 2.97 6.72 0.01
N THR A 269 3.05 5.83 1.00
CA THR A 269 3.49 6.21 2.34
C THR A 269 5.01 6.19 2.43
N LEU A 270 5.56 6.69 3.53
CA LEU A 270 6.99 6.72 3.80
C LEU A 270 7.29 6.15 5.19
N CYS A 271 8.32 5.33 5.30
CA CYS A 271 8.74 4.71 6.56
C CYS A 271 7.59 3.89 7.19
N GLY A 272 7.03 4.35 8.31
CA GLY A 272 5.92 3.70 8.98
C GLY A 272 6.24 2.29 9.50
N ASP A 273 5.17 1.55 9.74
CA ASP A 273 5.18 0.25 10.44
C ASP A 273 5.86 -0.88 9.66
N TRP A 274 6.21 -0.67 8.38
CA TRP A 274 6.95 -1.66 7.58
C TRP A 274 8.25 -1.11 7.01
N ALA A 275 8.19 -0.13 6.10
CA ALA A 275 9.39 0.39 5.43
C ALA A 275 10.36 1.08 6.40
N GLY A 276 9.85 1.61 7.52
CA GLY A 276 10.59 2.33 8.55
C GLY A 276 11.16 1.46 9.65
N LEU A 277 10.78 0.18 9.74
CA LEU A 277 11.29 -0.73 10.75
C LEU A 277 12.81 -0.85 10.63
N GLY A 278 13.53 -0.54 11.71
CA GLY A 278 14.99 -0.37 11.66
C GLY A 278 15.74 -1.56 11.06
N ALA A 279 15.32 -2.80 11.31
CA ALA A 279 15.94 -3.99 10.72
C ALA A 279 15.66 -4.10 9.20
N VAL A 280 14.45 -3.76 8.78
CA VAL A 280 13.99 -3.82 7.38
C VAL A 280 14.61 -2.70 6.56
N TYR A 281 14.50 -1.47 7.06
CA TYR A 281 15.11 -0.29 6.47
C TYR A 281 16.62 -0.44 6.34
N ASN A 282 17.33 -0.83 7.41
CA ASN A 282 18.79 -0.91 7.37
C ASN A 282 19.31 -2.05 6.48
N ALA A 283 18.51 -3.08 6.21
CA ALA A 283 18.90 -4.17 5.31
C ALA A 283 19.15 -3.69 3.87
N THR A 284 18.47 -2.62 3.43
CA THR A 284 18.56 -2.13 2.06
C THR A 284 18.96 -0.66 1.96
N CYS A 285 18.64 0.15 2.97
CA CYS A 285 18.69 1.61 2.95
C CYS A 285 19.48 2.23 4.11
N GLY A 286 20.16 1.43 4.93
CA GLY A 286 20.93 1.94 6.07
C GLY A 286 22.11 2.84 5.69
N ALA A 287 22.53 2.83 4.42
CA ALA A 287 23.57 3.71 3.88
C ALA A 287 23.01 5.00 3.24
N SER A 288 21.69 5.20 3.22
CA SER A 288 21.07 6.39 2.61
C SER A 288 21.25 7.66 3.44
N GLY A 289 21.62 7.55 4.72
CA GLY A 289 21.99 8.66 5.56
C GLY A 289 22.86 8.26 6.76
N PRO A 290 23.25 9.23 7.59
CA PRO A 290 24.24 9.02 8.65
C PRO A 290 23.66 8.39 9.94
N THR A 291 22.34 8.33 10.09
CA THR A 291 21.71 7.93 11.36
C THR A 291 21.26 6.47 11.39
N GLY A 292 20.98 5.87 10.24
CA GLY A 292 20.34 4.55 10.14
C GLY A 292 18.86 4.57 10.53
N LEU A 293 18.25 5.76 10.58
CA LEU A 293 16.85 5.97 10.92
C LEU A 293 16.09 6.51 9.70
N CYS A 294 15.04 5.81 9.29
CA CYS A 294 14.31 6.08 8.06
C CYS A 294 13.86 7.54 7.91
N TYR A 295 13.20 8.08 8.93
CA TYR A 295 12.72 9.46 8.94
C TYR A 295 13.85 10.50 8.81
N ASN A 296 14.86 10.40 9.69
CA ASN A 296 15.97 11.33 9.73
C ASN A 296 16.81 11.32 8.44
N ASP A 297 17.01 10.13 7.87
CA ASP A 297 17.89 9.97 6.71
C ASP A 297 17.18 10.27 5.39
N ASN A 298 15.87 10.04 5.27
CA ASN A 298 15.14 10.23 4.00
C ASN A 298 14.13 11.37 4.02
N VAL A 299 13.22 11.38 4.99
CA VAL A 299 12.06 12.28 4.99
C VAL A 299 12.47 13.72 5.27
N VAL A 300 13.34 13.95 6.27
CA VAL A 300 13.88 15.27 6.60
C VAL A 300 14.83 15.76 5.50
N GLY A 301 14.73 17.04 5.17
CA GLY A 301 15.56 17.73 4.19
C GLY A 301 14.94 17.83 2.80
N PRO A 302 15.76 18.01 1.74
CA PRO A 302 15.27 18.25 0.40
C PRO A 302 14.63 17.00 -0.22
N GLY A 303 13.56 17.19 -0.98
CA GLY A 303 12.86 16.10 -1.68
C GLY A 303 13.67 15.48 -2.82
N SER A 304 14.29 16.30 -3.67
CA SER A 304 15.15 15.84 -4.77
C SER A 304 16.60 15.70 -4.31
N PRO A 305 17.33 14.65 -4.76
CA PRO A 305 16.87 13.63 -5.72
C PRO A 305 16.16 12.42 -5.09
N LYS A 306 15.96 12.39 -3.77
CA LYS A 306 15.49 11.20 -3.03
C LYS A 306 14.15 10.67 -3.54
N TYR A 307 13.20 11.56 -3.83
CA TYR A 307 11.83 11.22 -4.21
C TYR A 307 11.52 11.46 -5.69
N ASP A 308 12.53 11.63 -6.54
CA ASP A 308 12.34 11.84 -7.98
C ASP A 308 11.72 10.61 -8.67
N ASN A 309 11.95 9.41 -8.12
CA ASN A 309 11.34 8.15 -8.57
C ASN A 309 10.18 7.68 -7.70
N ALA A 310 9.67 8.50 -6.78
CA ALA A 310 8.56 8.15 -5.91
C ALA A 310 7.22 8.59 -6.51
N TYR A 311 6.86 8.02 -7.68
CA TYR A 311 5.61 8.31 -8.37
C TYR A 311 5.04 7.11 -9.12
N PHE A 312 3.71 7.03 -9.15
CA PHE A 312 2.98 6.22 -10.11
C PHE A 312 2.83 6.99 -11.42
N GLU A 313 2.98 6.30 -12.54
CA GLU A 313 2.44 6.75 -13.83
C GLU A 313 1.43 5.71 -14.32
N VAL A 314 0.15 6.02 -14.19
CA VAL A 314 -0.97 5.13 -14.47
C VAL A 314 -1.60 5.49 -15.82
N SER A 315 -1.63 4.53 -16.73
CA SER A 315 -2.35 4.64 -18.01
C SER A 315 -3.85 4.52 -17.78
N TYR A 316 -4.28 3.47 -17.08
CA TYR A 316 -5.66 3.29 -16.64
C TYR A 316 -5.78 2.35 -15.44
N VAL A 317 -6.88 2.49 -14.70
CA VAL A 317 -7.46 1.44 -13.87
C VAL A 317 -8.82 1.09 -14.45
N ARG A 318 -9.08 -0.20 -14.70
CA ARG A 318 -10.37 -0.69 -15.18
C ARG A 318 -10.92 -1.75 -14.25
N ALA A 319 -12.18 -1.61 -13.90
CA ALA A 319 -12.93 -2.61 -13.17
C ALA A 319 -13.98 -3.22 -14.09
N TYR A 320 -14.10 -4.55 -14.03
CA TYR A 320 -15.06 -5.35 -14.75
C TYR A 320 -15.83 -6.25 -13.76
N THR A 321 -16.96 -6.78 -14.18
CA THR A 321 -17.74 -7.74 -13.40
C THR A 321 -18.23 -8.89 -14.28
N THR A 322 -18.48 -10.06 -13.68
CA THR A 322 -19.13 -11.16 -14.38
C THR A 322 -20.56 -10.76 -14.77
N PRO A 323 -21.07 -11.18 -15.94
CA PRO A 323 -22.47 -11.00 -16.27
C PRO A 323 -23.35 -11.72 -15.23
N ASN A 324 -24.11 -10.93 -14.45
CA ASN A 324 -24.89 -11.28 -13.23
C ASN A 324 -24.11 -11.37 -11.89
N PRO A 325 -23.77 -10.24 -11.26
CA PRO A 325 -23.75 -10.18 -9.80
C PRO A 325 -25.19 -9.94 -9.27
N PRO A 326 -25.61 -10.53 -8.14
CA PRO A 326 -26.90 -10.20 -7.54
C PRO A 326 -26.92 -8.70 -7.21
N ALA A 327 -28.04 -8.04 -7.47
CA ALA A 327 -28.22 -6.63 -7.14
C ALA A 327 -28.08 -6.41 -5.62
N THR A 328 -26.92 -5.99 -5.14
CA THR A 328 -26.81 -5.31 -3.87
C THR A 328 -27.34 -3.90 -4.08
N SER A 329 -28.59 -3.72 -3.67
CA SER A 329 -29.21 -2.40 -3.64
C SER A 329 -28.39 -1.51 -2.71
N ALA A 330 -27.84 -0.42 -3.25
CA ALA A 330 -27.38 0.70 -2.44
C ALA A 330 -28.52 1.10 -1.49
N ALA A 331 -28.20 1.29 -0.20
CA ALA A 331 -29.15 1.85 0.73
C ALA A 331 -29.57 3.25 0.23
N ASP A 332 -30.86 3.40 -0.04
CA ASP A 332 -31.51 4.64 -0.45
C ASP A 332 -31.37 5.70 0.66
N PRO A 333 -30.98 6.96 0.36
CA PRO A 333 -30.83 7.98 1.38
C PRO A 333 -32.20 8.54 1.75
N THR A 334 -32.81 7.98 2.79
CA THR A 334 -34.02 8.60 3.37
C THR A 334 -33.63 9.75 4.29
N SER A 335 -33.83 10.95 3.78
CA SER A 335 -33.90 12.19 4.55
C SER A 335 -35.04 12.16 5.56
N THR A 336 -34.76 12.43 6.84
CA THR A 336 -35.71 13.15 7.72
C THR A 336 -35.00 13.86 8.88
N THR A 337 -34.99 15.20 8.78
CA THR A 337 -35.28 16.21 9.81
C THR A 337 -34.69 16.12 11.23
N SER A 338 -34.01 17.22 11.55
CA SER A 338 -33.60 17.73 12.87
C SER A 338 -34.63 17.59 13.99
N SER A 339 -34.16 17.16 15.17
CA SER A 339 -34.66 17.61 16.48
C SER A 339 -33.54 17.42 17.51
N GLY A 340 -33.21 18.49 18.24
CA GLY A 340 -32.08 18.56 19.16
C GLY A 340 -32.34 18.04 20.57
N SER A 341 -31.25 18.00 21.35
CA SER A 341 -31.09 17.58 22.76
C SER A 341 -31.20 16.07 23.02
N ALA A 342 -30.42 15.41 23.88
CA ALA A 342 -29.50 15.85 24.93
C ALA A 342 -28.33 14.85 25.09
N MET A 343 -27.19 15.37 25.57
CA MET A 343 -25.96 14.67 25.91
C MET A 343 -26.22 13.60 27.00
N THR A 344 -25.99 12.32 26.68
CA THR A 344 -25.94 11.24 27.66
C THR A 344 -24.60 10.54 27.53
N THR A 345 -23.76 10.72 28.54
CA THR A 345 -22.44 10.09 28.66
C THR A 345 -22.62 8.58 28.81
N SER A 346 -22.02 7.80 27.90
CA SER A 346 -21.90 6.35 28.03
C SER A 346 -20.46 5.96 27.70
N THR A 347 -19.72 5.63 28.74
CA THR A 347 -18.38 5.03 28.70
C THR A 347 -18.47 3.65 28.06
N ILE A 348 -17.81 3.48 26.92
CA ILE A 348 -17.53 2.17 26.32
C ILE A 348 -16.03 1.92 26.47
N THR A 349 -15.71 0.77 27.07
CA THR A 349 -14.36 0.28 27.32
C THR A 349 -14.23 -0.99 26.49
N GLU A 350 -13.21 -1.08 25.64
CA GLU A 350 -12.61 -2.27 24.97
C GLU A 350 -12.06 -1.83 23.61
N ALA A 351 -10.95 -2.33 23.06
CA ALA A 351 -9.80 -3.06 23.58
C ALA A 351 -8.72 -2.86 22.50
N GLY A 352 -7.77 -1.96 22.75
CA GLY A 352 -6.62 -1.77 21.88
C GLY A 352 -5.60 -2.88 22.15
N GLY A 353 -5.41 -3.76 21.18
CA GLY A 353 -4.29 -4.68 21.17
C GLY A 353 -3.05 -3.93 20.71
N MET A 354 -2.11 -3.68 21.63
CA MET A 354 -0.68 -3.94 21.46
C MET A 354 0.05 -3.52 22.74
N GLY A 355 0.74 -4.49 23.35
CA GLY A 355 1.42 -4.36 24.64
C GLY A 355 2.78 -3.67 24.53
N GLY A 356 3.00 -2.70 25.42
CA GLY A 356 4.28 -2.08 25.74
C GLY A 356 4.11 -1.22 27.01
N PRO A 357 5.12 -1.10 27.90
CA PRO A 357 4.90 -0.73 29.30
C PRO A 357 4.56 0.75 29.46
N THR A 358 3.52 1.03 30.24
CA THR A 358 3.03 2.38 30.54
C THR A 358 3.78 2.96 31.74
N GLU A 359 4.60 4.00 31.55
CA GLU A 359 4.93 4.94 32.61
C GLU A 359 3.87 6.04 32.66
N VAL A 360 3.28 6.25 33.84
CA VAL A 360 2.17 7.18 34.07
C VAL A 360 2.73 8.54 34.45
N ILE A 361 2.56 9.55 33.59
CA ILE A 361 2.71 10.97 33.95
C ILE A 361 1.32 11.61 33.93
N THR A 362 0.80 11.94 35.12
CA THR A 362 -0.46 12.66 35.30
C THR A 362 -0.30 14.16 35.01
N ALA A 363 -1.04 14.68 34.02
CA ALA A 363 -1.23 16.11 33.82
C ALA A 363 -2.72 16.49 34.01
N ALA A 364 -2.98 17.50 34.83
CA ALA A 364 -4.31 18.05 35.13
C ALA A 364 -4.73 19.12 34.10
N PRO A 365 -6.04 19.37 33.90
CA PRO A 365 -6.53 20.19 32.79
C PRO A 365 -6.47 21.68 33.09
N THR A 366 -6.11 22.47 32.07
CA THR A 366 -6.12 23.93 32.06
C THR A 366 -7.42 24.47 31.48
N GLY A 367 -7.99 25.47 32.16
CA GLY A 367 -9.03 26.37 31.64
C GLY A 367 -8.43 27.75 31.35
N THR A 368 -8.88 28.34 30.25
CA THR A 368 -8.47 29.62 29.64
C THR A 368 -8.85 30.88 30.45
N SER A 369 -7.92 31.84 30.57
CA SER A 369 -7.97 33.20 29.96
C SER A 369 -7.12 34.24 30.71
N ALA A 370 -6.57 35.16 29.93
CA ALA A 370 -5.47 36.08 30.20
C ALA A 370 -5.69 37.15 31.28
N THR A 371 -4.59 37.59 31.92
CA THR A 371 -4.31 39.02 32.14
C THR A 371 -2.84 39.28 32.42
N VAL A 372 -2.33 40.37 31.84
CA VAL A 372 -0.99 40.93 31.98
C VAL A 372 -0.87 41.70 33.30
N SER A 373 0.20 41.48 34.07
CA SER A 373 0.78 42.53 34.92
C SER A 373 2.21 42.20 35.34
N SER A 374 3.09 43.15 35.03
CA SER A 374 4.48 43.29 35.46
C SER A 374 4.66 43.45 36.97
N SER A 375 5.73 42.88 37.53
CA SER A 375 6.53 43.59 38.54
C SER A 375 7.89 42.93 38.77
N VAL A 376 8.88 43.81 38.80
CA VAL A 376 10.33 43.64 39.01
C VAL A 376 10.64 43.40 40.49
N ASN A 377 11.70 42.63 40.76
CA ASN A 377 12.65 42.65 41.91
C ASN A 377 13.10 41.20 42.15
N GLY A 378 14.37 40.80 42.20
CA GLY A 378 15.61 41.54 42.34
C GLY A 378 16.55 40.74 43.24
N VAL A 379 17.71 40.36 42.67
CA VAL A 379 19.05 40.29 43.28
C VAL A 379 19.51 39.05 44.08
N ALA A 380 20.79 38.73 43.80
CA ALA A 380 21.79 37.89 44.47
C ALA A 380 21.80 36.40 44.08
N GLY A 381 22.80 35.81 43.43
CA GLY A 381 24.22 36.15 43.27
C GLY A 381 25.08 35.11 43.98
N LEU A 382 25.87 34.31 43.23
CA LEU A 382 27.22 33.79 43.56
C LEU A 382 27.59 32.56 42.69
N VAL A 383 28.76 32.68 42.06
CA VAL A 383 29.57 31.69 41.32
C VAL A 383 31.02 31.95 41.81
N PRO A 384 32.07 31.08 41.67
CA PRO A 384 32.19 29.65 41.30
C PRO A 384 33.00 28.80 42.32
N GLY A 385 33.08 27.48 42.10
CA GLY A 385 34.05 26.60 42.75
C GLY A 385 34.68 25.59 41.78
N ARG A 386 35.95 25.80 41.43
CA ARG A 386 36.85 24.86 40.74
C ARG A 386 37.25 23.72 41.67
N PHE A 387 37.48 22.52 41.12
CA PHE A 387 38.45 21.57 41.68
C PHE A 387 39.40 21.05 40.59
N VAL A 388 40.67 20.98 40.97
CA VAL A 388 41.86 20.59 40.21
C VAL A 388 42.47 19.38 40.92
N GLY A 389 43.09 18.49 40.14
CA GLY A 389 44.11 17.53 40.59
C GLY A 389 43.77 16.10 40.16
N GLY A 390 44.54 15.37 39.37
CA GLY A 390 45.95 15.49 38.98
C GLY A 390 46.74 14.26 39.47
N TRP A 391 47.73 13.84 38.65
CA TRP A 391 48.76 12.81 38.85
C TRP A 391 48.39 11.36 38.46
N GLY A 392 49.14 10.64 37.62
CA GLY A 392 50.37 10.98 36.87
C GLY A 392 51.08 9.72 36.32
N GLY A 393 51.68 9.86 35.13
CA GLY A 393 52.86 9.13 34.64
C GLY A 393 52.68 7.65 34.19
N LEU A 394 53.44 7.07 33.26
CA LEU A 394 54.68 7.52 32.58
C LEU A 394 55.15 6.43 31.56
N LEU A 395 55.69 6.84 30.38
CA LEU A 395 56.65 6.16 29.44
C LEU A 395 56.21 4.85 28.75
N CYS A 396 56.57 4.47 27.51
CA CYS A 396 57.59 4.80 26.49
C CYS A 396 57.08 4.16 25.15
N ALA A 397 57.07 4.78 23.96
CA ALA A 397 58.14 5.17 23.03
C ALA A 397 58.25 4.27 21.78
N ALA A 398 58.36 4.93 20.61
CA ALA A 398 58.84 4.51 19.28
C ALA A 398 57.95 3.55 18.45
N GLY A 399 57.73 3.74 17.14
CA GLY A 399 58.23 4.74 16.19
C GLY A 399 57.83 4.39 14.74
N ALA A 400 57.72 5.44 13.91
CA ALA A 400 57.93 5.54 12.46
C ALA A 400 57.18 4.64 11.46
N GLY A 401 56.62 5.28 10.42
CA GLY A 401 56.38 4.65 9.13
C GLY A 401 55.38 5.37 8.21
N ALA A 402 55.80 6.49 7.60
CA ALA A 402 55.07 7.13 6.51
C ALA A 402 55.31 6.39 5.18
N VAL A 403 54.27 6.26 4.35
CA VAL A 403 54.43 6.04 2.90
C VAL A 403 53.45 6.94 2.15
N THR A 404 54.03 7.88 1.41
CA THR A 404 53.42 8.73 0.40
C THR A 404 53.30 7.93 -0.91
N VAL A 405 52.18 8.03 -1.62
CA VAL A 405 52.04 7.56 -3.01
C VAL A 405 51.87 8.79 -3.91
N LEU A 406 52.74 8.90 -4.92
CA LEU A 406 52.75 9.91 -5.98
C LEU A 406 52.84 9.20 -7.33
N GLY A 407 52.00 9.60 -8.30
CA GLY A 407 52.16 9.48 -9.77
C GLY A 407 52.16 8.05 -10.35
N GLY A 408 51.47 7.70 -11.43
CA GLY A 408 51.06 8.49 -12.58
C GLY A 408 52.10 8.41 -13.70
N VAL A 409 52.06 7.34 -14.51
CA VAL A 409 52.14 7.31 -16.00
C VAL A 409 51.42 6.05 -16.46
#